data_AF-A0A059WZ78-F1
#
_entry.id   AF-A0A059WZ78-F1
#
_cell.length_a   1.000
_cell.length_b   1.000
_cell.length_c   1.000
_cell.angle_alpha   90.00
_cell.angle_beta   90.00
_cell.angle_gamma   90.00
#
_symmetry.space_group_name_H-M   'P 1'
#
loop_
_entity.id
_entity.type
_entity.pdbx_description
1 polymer ?
#
loop_
_entity_poly.entity_id
_entity_poly.type
_entity_poly.pdbx_seq_one_letter_code
_entity_poly.pdbx_strand_id
1 'polypeptide(L)'
;MPTAFAQTVEARFAELTPTSKRVASYMLANLDRLGLETADQIAQQAGTSGISVGRFLRSVGYRNLDDLKRELRGAQERPWLITDRLDAFRRSTGQLDQPDQTGQPDQTGQLDQPGSAIQDAGIPEARRPALAQSLELELAAIQHVYQLAQSPVFARVAERIANADAVYILGIQSTRGISNAF
;
A
#
# COMPACT_ATOMS: atom_id res chain seq x y z
N MET A 1 3.77 13.81 13.79
CA MET A 1 4.73 12.94 14.50
C MET A 1 5.83 12.55 13.54
N PRO A 2 7.11 12.52 13.95
CA PRO A 2 8.19 12.02 13.10
C PRO A 2 7.92 10.56 12.73
N THR A 3 8.11 10.21 11.46
CA THR A 3 7.93 8.84 10.96
C THR A 3 9.05 7.93 11.47
N ALA A 4 8.83 6.61 11.49
CA ALA A 4 9.87 5.67 11.92
C ALA A 4 11.10 5.76 11.00
N PHE A 5 10.88 6.07 9.72
CA PHE A 5 11.93 6.44 8.78
C PHE A 5 12.78 7.62 9.28
N ALA A 6 12.16 8.74 9.63
CA ALA A 6 12.88 9.95 10.04
C ALA A 6 13.76 9.68 11.28
N GLN A 7 13.19 9.01 12.29
CA GLN A 7 13.91 8.62 13.51
C GLN A 7 15.10 7.71 13.20
N THR A 8 14.92 6.71 12.34
CA THR A 8 15.97 5.75 11.99
C THR A 8 17.12 6.43 11.24
N VAL A 9 16.79 7.34 10.32
CA VAL A 9 17.78 8.07 9.54
C VAL A 9 18.55 9.05 10.42
N GLU A 10 17.86 9.80 11.29
CA GLU A 10 18.50 10.74 12.22
C GLU A 10 19.46 10.03 13.18
N ALA A 11 19.04 8.90 13.76
CA ALA A 11 19.87 8.11 14.69
C ALA A 11 21.15 7.58 14.02
N ARG A 12 21.08 7.22 12.73
CA ARG A 12 22.19 6.60 11.99
C ARG A 12 22.92 7.56 11.07
N PHE A 13 22.54 8.84 11.05
CA PHE A 13 23.01 9.82 10.06
C PHE A 13 24.54 9.96 10.07
N ALA A 14 25.15 9.92 11.25
CA ALA A 14 26.60 10.06 11.41
C ALA A 14 27.39 8.95 10.69
N GLU A 15 26.87 7.72 10.71
CA GLU A 15 27.49 6.50 10.16
C GLU A 15 27.30 6.35 8.64
N LEU A 16 26.41 7.15 8.05
CA LEU A 16 26.12 7.09 6.62
C LEU A 16 27.32 7.52 5.77
N THR A 17 27.52 6.82 4.65
CA THR A 17 28.48 7.23 3.61
C THR A 17 28.08 8.58 3.00
N PRO A 18 29.01 9.34 2.37
CA PRO A 18 28.68 10.63 1.77
C PRO A 18 27.50 10.57 0.78
N THR A 19 27.45 9.54 -0.07
CA THR A 19 26.32 9.32 -0.99
C THR A 19 25.02 9.08 -0.25
N SER A 20 25.04 8.24 0.79
CA SER A 20 23.86 7.94 1.61
C SER A 20 23.37 9.17 2.38
N LYS A 21 24.29 10.01 2.88
CA LYS A 21 23.95 11.29 3.54
C LYS A 21 23.20 12.21 2.59
N ARG A 22 23.61 12.34 1.33
CA ARG A 22 22.88 13.17 0.35
C ARG A 22 21.47 12.67 0.09
N VAL A 23 21.29 11.35 -0.07
CA VAL A 23 19.96 10.75 -0.24
C VAL A 23 19.10 10.97 1.00
N ALA A 24 19.66 10.71 2.19
CA ALA A 24 19.00 10.91 3.47
C ALA A 24 18.55 12.37 3.67
N SER A 25 19.45 13.34 3.46
CA SER A 25 19.15 14.77 3.59
C SER A 25 18.03 15.21 2.65
N TYR A 26 18.07 14.77 1.38
CA TYR A 26 17.02 15.07 0.43
C TYR A 26 15.67 14.49 0.87
N MET A 27 15.65 13.22 1.27
CA MET A 27 14.42 12.53 1.69
C MET A 27 13.82 13.15 2.95
N LEU A 28 14.63 13.46 3.97
CA LEU A 28 14.17 14.12 5.20
C LEU A 28 13.59 15.52 4.92
N ALA A 29 14.16 16.27 3.99
CA ALA A 29 13.67 17.59 3.61
C ALA A 29 12.37 17.55 2.78
N ASN A 30 12.00 16.41 2.19
CA ASN A 30 10.90 16.29 1.23
C ASN A 30 9.89 15.17 1.59
N LEU A 31 9.75 14.81 2.87
CA LEU A 31 8.93 13.67 3.33
C LEU A 31 7.51 13.68 2.77
N ASP A 32 6.86 14.84 2.69
CA ASP A 32 5.48 14.97 2.19
C ASP A 32 5.35 14.65 0.68
N ARG A 33 6.42 14.88 -0.08
CA ARG A 33 6.45 14.68 -1.55
C ARG A 33 6.92 13.28 -1.94
N LEU A 34 7.66 12.59 -1.07
CA LEU A 34 8.19 11.24 -1.33
C LEU A 34 7.11 10.23 -1.74
N GLY A 35 5.86 10.42 -1.29
CA GLY A 35 4.73 9.59 -1.69
C GLY A 35 4.46 9.56 -3.21
N LEU A 36 4.89 10.58 -3.94
CA LEU A 36 4.63 10.78 -5.37
C LEU A 36 5.88 10.60 -6.26
N GLU A 37 7.07 10.57 -5.67
CA GLU A 37 8.33 10.53 -6.43
C GLU A 37 8.79 9.11 -6.78
N THR A 38 9.54 8.95 -7.87
CA THR A 38 10.23 7.70 -8.20
C THR A 38 11.65 7.67 -7.63
N ALA A 39 12.26 6.48 -7.55
CA ALA A 39 13.65 6.35 -7.12
C ALA A 39 14.61 7.14 -8.03
N ASP A 40 14.30 7.25 -9.33
CA ASP A 40 15.10 8.01 -10.29
C ASP A 40 14.97 9.52 -10.08
N GLN A 41 13.77 10.01 -9.79
CA GLN A 41 13.56 11.43 -9.46
C GLN A 41 14.30 11.82 -8.18
N ILE A 42 14.18 10.99 -7.13
CA ILE A 42 14.93 11.18 -5.87
C ILE A 42 16.43 11.16 -6.15
N ALA A 43 16.90 10.22 -6.96
CA ALA A 43 18.30 10.10 -7.31
C ALA A 43 18.81 11.35 -8.04
N GLN A 44 18.06 11.85 -9.02
CA GLN A 44 18.40 13.06 -9.77
C GLN A 44 18.53 14.28 -8.85
N GLN A 45 17.58 14.47 -7.92
CA GLN A 45 17.59 15.60 -6.99
C GLN A 45 18.68 15.48 -5.92
N ALA A 46 18.96 14.27 -5.45
CA ALA A 46 20.06 13.99 -4.54
C ALA A 46 21.42 13.88 -5.28
N GLY A 47 21.47 14.10 -6.60
CA GLY A 47 22.66 14.05 -7.46
C GLY A 47 23.32 12.67 -7.56
N THR A 48 22.58 11.59 -7.33
CA THR A 48 23.04 10.18 -7.26
C THR A 48 22.35 9.31 -8.33
N SER A 49 22.46 7.98 -8.21
CA SER A 49 21.77 7.00 -9.06
C SER A 49 20.63 6.28 -8.32
N GLY A 50 19.61 5.82 -9.03
CA GLY A 50 18.50 5.04 -8.44
C GLY A 50 18.98 3.78 -7.70
N ILE A 51 20.06 3.15 -8.17
CA ILE A 51 20.72 2.03 -7.48
C ILE A 51 21.24 2.45 -6.09
N SER A 52 21.80 3.66 -5.97
CA SER A 52 22.30 4.18 -4.70
C SER A 52 21.16 4.49 -3.73
N VAL A 53 20.03 5.00 -4.23
CA VAL A 53 18.80 5.17 -3.44
C VAL A 53 18.30 3.83 -2.91
N GLY A 54 18.25 2.79 -3.75
CA GLY A 54 17.87 1.45 -3.34
C GLY A 54 18.82 0.83 -2.30
N ARG A 55 20.13 1.03 -2.45
CA ARG A 55 21.14 0.60 -1.45
C ARG A 55 20.97 1.33 -0.12
N PHE A 56 20.75 2.64 -0.16
CA PHE A 56 20.49 3.44 1.04
C PHE A 56 19.24 2.93 1.78
N LEU A 57 18.13 2.75 1.07
CA LEU A 57 16.88 2.26 1.65
C LEU A 57 17.07 0.91 2.36
N ARG A 58 17.81 -0.02 1.74
CA ARG A 58 18.14 -1.31 2.39
C ARG A 58 19.00 -1.13 3.63
N SER A 59 19.96 -0.20 3.62
CA SER A 59 20.80 0.05 4.78
C SER A 59 20.01 0.60 5.98
N VAL A 60 18.90 1.30 5.75
CA VAL A 60 18.03 1.86 6.79
C VAL A 60 16.79 1.01 7.08
N GLY A 61 16.70 -0.20 6.51
CA GLY A 61 15.68 -1.20 6.87
C GLY A 61 14.52 -1.37 5.88
N TYR A 62 14.53 -0.67 4.74
CA TYR A 62 13.48 -0.77 3.71
C TYR A 62 13.95 -1.59 2.52
N ARG A 63 13.12 -2.52 2.05
CA ARG A 63 13.49 -3.36 0.89
C ARG A 63 13.60 -2.54 -0.40
N ASN A 64 12.73 -1.54 -0.54
CA ASN A 64 12.62 -0.65 -1.68
C ASN A 64 11.85 0.63 -1.31
N LEU A 65 11.68 1.52 -2.29
CA LEU A 65 10.98 2.79 -2.09
C LEU A 65 9.48 2.60 -1.79
N ASP A 66 8.86 1.55 -2.32
CA ASP A 66 7.43 1.28 -2.08
C ASP A 66 7.14 0.90 -0.63
N ASP A 67 8.09 0.23 0.03
CA ASP A 67 8.07 -0.08 1.47
C ASP A 67 8.02 1.20 2.30
N LEU A 68 8.92 2.14 2.00
CA LEU A 68 8.94 3.47 2.63
C LEU A 68 7.64 4.23 2.35
N LYS A 69 7.19 4.28 1.09
CA LYS A 69 5.93 4.94 0.72
C LYS A 69 4.72 4.35 1.43
N ARG A 70 4.72 3.05 1.73
CA ARG A 70 3.64 2.40 2.48
C ARG A 70 3.62 2.90 3.93
N GLU A 71 4.77 3.00 4.59
CA GLU A 71 4.86 3.61 5.92
C GLU A 71 4.40 5.07 5.90
N LEU A 72 4.92 5.87 4.96
CA LEU A 72 4.55 7.28 4.82
C LEU A 72 3.04 7.44 4.54
N ARG A 73 2.44 6.51 3.79
CA ARG A 73 0.99 6.47 3.56
C ARG A 73 0.21 6.04 4.79
N GLY A 74 0.74 5.16 5.64
CA GLY A 74 0.10 4.74 6.90
C GLY A 74 0.24 5.77 8.03
N ALA A 75 1.27 6.61 8.00
CA ALA A 75 1.43 7.75 8.90
C ALA A 75 0.47 8.91 8.58
N GLN A 76 -0.09 8.93 7.37
CA GLN A 76 -1.18 9.80 7.00
C GLN A 76 -2.47 9.03 7.26
N GLU A 77 -3.30 9.45 8.21
CA GLU A 77 -4.63 8.87 8.44
C GLU A 77 -5.47 9.00 7.17
N ARG A 78 -5.37 8.02 6.26
CA ARG A 78 -6.19 7.94 5.07
C ARG A 78 -7.38 7.03 5.36
N PRO A 79 -8.60 7.46 5.01
CA PRO A 79 -9.77 6.59 5.11
C PRO A 79 -9.53 5.31 4.33
N TRP A 80 -10.00 4.17 4.84
CA TRP A 80 -9.93 2.89 4.13
C TRP A 80 -10.66 2.99 2.79
N LEU A 81 -9.91 2.95 1.69
CA LEU A 81 -10.43 3.12 0.34
C LEU A 81 -10.75 1.77 -0.32
N ILE A 82 -11.56 1.81 -1.38
CA ILE A 82 -11.87 0.64 -2.22
C ILE A 82 -10.58 -0.01 -2.77
N THR A 83 -9.53 0.77 -3.03
CA THR A 83 -8.22 0.24 -3.44
C THR A 83 -7.56 -0.59 -2.36
N ASP A 84 -7.69 -0.19 -1.09
CA ASP A 84 -7.14 -0.92 0.06
C ASP A 84 -7.86 -2.26 0.24
N ARG A 85 -9.19 -2.28 0.01
CA ARG A 85 -10.01 -3.49 -0.01
C ARG A 85 -9.54 -4.49 -1.07
N LEU A 86 -9.29 -4.03 -2.30
CA LEU A 86 -8.82 -4.89 -3.39
C LEU A 86 -7.41 -5.44 -3.12
N ASP A 87 -6.50 -4.62 -2.60
CA ASP A 87 -5.15 -5.06 -2.25
C ASP A 87 -5.14 -6.03 -1.07
N ALA A 88 -6.01 -5.85 -0.08
CA ALA A 88 -6.20 -6.79 1.03
C ALA A 88 -6.74 -8.14 0.53
N PHE A 89 -7.74 -8.11 -0.35
CA PHE A 89 -8.28 -9.31 -0.98
C PHE A 89 -7.21 -10.06 -1.80
N ARG A 90 -6.48 -9.36 -2.67
CA ARG A 90 -5.38 -9.95 -3.47
C ARG A 90 -4.30 -10.58 -2.59
N ARG A 91 -3.94 -9.95 -1.46
CA ARG A 91 -3.01 -10.52 -0.49
C ARG A 91 -3.56 -11.79 0.17
N SER A 92 -4.86 -11.83 0.47
CA SER A 92 -5.52 -13.01 1.06
C SER A 92 -5.73 -14.17 0.07
N THR A 93 -5.74 -13.89 -1.23
CA THR A 93 -5.91 -14.88 -2.30
C THR A 93 -4.57 -15.35 -2.84
N GLY A 94 -3.56 -14.47 -2.92
CA GLY A 94 -2.20 -14.80 -3.38
C GLY A 94 -1.40 -15.73 -2.47
N GLN A 95 -1.92 -16.06 -1.28
CA GLN A 95 -1.34 -17.10 -0.41
C GLN A 95 -1.77 -18.53 -0.83
N LEU A 96 -2.63 -18.68 -1.84
CA LEU A 96 -3.03 -19.96 -2.44
C LEU A 96 -2.10 -20.44 -3.57
N ASP A 97 -1.23 -19.56 -4.10
CA ASP A 97 -0.29 -19.89 -5.18
C ASP A 97 1.16 -20.07 -4.69
N GLN A 98 1.34 -20.65 -3.51
CA GLN A 98 2.64 -21.18 -3.11
C GLN A 98 2.65 -22.66 -3.47
N PRO A 99 3.21 -23.08 -4.64
CA PRO A 99 3.45 -24.49 -4.86
C PRO A 99 4.41 -24.95 -3.76
N ASP A 100 3.92 -25.88 -2.92
CA ASP A 100 4.72 -26.62 -1.96
C ASP A 100 6.01 -27.09 -2.63
N GLN A 101 7.13 -26.40 -2.39
CA GLN A 101 8.45 -26.93 -2.68
C GLN A 101 8.85 -27.82 -1.50
N THR A 102 8.18 -28.96 -1.38
CA THR A 102 8.70 -30.12 -0.66
C THR A 102 8.29 -31.37 -1.44
N GLY A 103 8.98 -31.58 -2.55
CA GLY A 103 8.81 -32.76 -3.40
C GLY A 103 10.12 -33.10 -4.09
N GLN A 104 10.94 -33.92 -3.43
CA GLN A 104 11.95 -34.73 -4.11
C GLN A 104 11.25 -35.61 -5.16
N PRO A 105 11.74 -35.68 -6.40
CA PRO A 105 11.17 -36.60 -7.37
C PRO A 105 11.79 -37.98 -7.19
N ASP A 106 11.11 -38.86 -6.45
CA ASP A 106 11.29 -40.30 -6.61
C ASP A 106 10.21 -40.84 -7.55
N GLN A 107 10.69 -41.38 -8.68
CA GLN A 107 9.88 -42.10 -9.66
C GLN A 107 9.46 -43.44 -9.05
N THR A 108 8.22 -43.87 -9.28
CA THR A 108 7.81 -45.11 -9.96
C THR A 108 6.39 -45.52 -9.55
N GLY A 109 5.48 -45.65 -10.53
CA GLY A 109 4.48 -46.73 -10.53
C GLY A 109 3.05 -46.44 -10.04
N GLN A 110 2.14 -46.48 -11.02
CA GLN A 110 0.86 -47.23 -11.00
C GLN A 110 -0.44 -46.51 -10.63
N LEU A 111 -1.42 -46.70 -11.53
CA LEU A 111 -2.79 -46.17 -11.57
C LEU A 111 -3.72 -46.85 -10.55
N ASP A 112 -4.61 -46.11 -9.88
CA ASP A 112 -6.06 -46.39 -9.84
C ASP A 112 -6.91 -45.44 -8.95
N GLN A 113 -8.13 -45.17 -9.45
CA GLN A 113 -9.40 -44.72 -8.81
C GLN A 113 -9.75 -43.22 -8.60
N PRO A 114 -10.96 -42.80 -9.07
CA PRO A 114 -11.61 -41.53 -8.71
C PRO A 114 -12.67 -41.71 -7.60
N GLY A 115 -12.69 -40.84 -6.59
CA GLY A 115 -13.83 -40.72 -5.68
C GLY A 115 -13.52 -40.19 -4.28
N SER A 116 -14.30 -39.19 -3.86
CA SER A 116 -14.34 -38.52 -2.53
C SER A 116 -13.13 -37.59 -2.25
N ALA A 117 -13.29 -36.33 -1.87
CA ALA A 117 -14.39 -35.69 -1.16
C ALA A 117 -14.41 -34.19 -1.52
N ILE A 118 -15.60 -33.65 -1.78
CA ILE A 118 -15.83 -32.22 -1.57
C ILE A 118 -15.89 -32.06 -0.05
N GLN A 119 -14.72 -31.86 0.56
CA GLN A 119 -14.64 -31.49 1.97
C GLN A 119 -15.12 -30.05 2.10
N ASP A 120 -16.09 -29.84 2.99
CA ASP A 120 -16.55 -28.55 3.47
C ASP A 120 -15.37 -27.60 3.65
N ALA A 121 -15.23 -26.66 2.72
CA ALA A 121 -14.23 -25.60 2.77
C ALA A 121 -14.66 -24.56 3.81
N GLY A 122 -14.63 -24.95 5.08
CA GLY A 122 -14.66 -24.02 6.19
C GLY A 122 -13.53 -23.01 6.01
N ILE A 123 -13.84 -21.72 6.21
CA ILE A 123 -12.87 -20.64 6.15
C ILE A 123 -11.67 -21.02 7.05
N PRO A 124 -10.43 -21.07 6.52
CA PRO A 124 -9.25 -21.43 7.31
C PRO A 124 -9.14 -20.59 8.59
N GLU A 125 -8.76 -21.19 9.71
CA GLU A 125 -8.70 -20.55 11.04
C GLU A 125 -7.94 -19.20 11.02
N ALA A 126 -6.87 -19.12 10.23
CA ALA A 126 -6.05 -17.91 10.03
C ALA A 126 -6.76 -16.78 9.22
N ARG A 127 -7.79 -17.11 8.46
CA ARG A 127 -8.58 -16.15 7.65
C ARG A 127 -9.67 -15.47 8.48
N ARG A 128 -10.11 -16.06 9.59
CA ARG A 128 -11.11 -15.46 10.51
C ARG A 128 -10.68 -14.10 11.11
N PRO A 129 -9.47 -13.94 11.70
CA PRO A 129 -9.05 -12.64 12.23
C PRO A 129 -8.85 -11.59 11.14
N ALA A 130 -8.37 -11.98 9.95
CA ALA A 130 -8.25 -11.07 8.81
C ALA A 130 -9.62 -10.57 8.30
N LEU A 131 -10.64 -11.43 8.30
CA LEU A 131 -12.01 -11.05 7.97
C LEU A 131 -12.61 -10.10 8.99
N ALA A 132 -12.41 -10.36 10.28
CA ALA A 132 -12.86 -9.47 11.36
C ALA A 132 -12.22 -8.08 11.23
N GLN A 133 -10.91 -8.01 11.02
CA GLN A 133 -10.20 -6.75 10.81
C GLN A 133 -10.69 -6.02 9.54
N SER A 134 -10.95 -6.75 8.45
CA SER A 134 -11.51 -6.16 7.22
C SER A 134 -12.89 -5.56 7.46
N LEU A 135 -13.75 -6.22 8.23
CA LEU A 135 -15.09 -5.73 8.57
C LEU A 135 -15.03 -4.45 9.41
N GLU A 136 -14.14 -4.40 10.40
CA GLU A 136 -13.93 -3.20 11.23
C GLU A 136 -13.50 -2.00 10.38
N LEU A 137 -12.57 -2.21 9.45
CA LEU A 137 -12.12 -1.19 8.51
C LEU A 137 -13.23 -0.74 7.56
N GLU A 138 -14.08 -1.66 7.10
CA GLU A 138 -15.25 -1.33 6.27
C GLU A 138 -16.27 -0.48 7.03
N LEU A 139 -16.58 -0.84 8.28
CA LEU A 139 -17.50 -0.08 9.11
C LEU A 139 -16.94 1.33 9.42
N ALA A 140 -15.65 1.42 9.73
CA ALA A 140 -14.98 2.70 9.96
C ALA A 140 -15.00 3.60 8.72
N ALA A 141 -14.80 3.02 7.53
CA ALA A 141 -14.90 3.76 6.26
C ALA A 141 -16.30 4.35 6.06
N ILE A 142 -17.34 3.56 6.28
CA ILE A 142 -18.74 4.02 6.15
C ILE A 142 -19.00 5.15 7.15
N GLN A 143 -18.65 4.96 8.42
CA GLN A 143 -18.83 5.99 9.44
C GLN A 143 -18.12 7.30 9.05
N HIS A 144 -16.89 7.21 8.53
CA HIS A 144 -16.13 8.36 8.07
C HIS A 144 -16.82 9.10 6.91
N VAL A 145 -17.38 8.39 5.93
CA VAL A 145 -18.14 9.01 4.82
C VAL A 145 -19.35 9.78 5.33
N TYR A 146 -20.09 9.24 6.29
CA TYR A 146 -21.24 9.94 6.88
C TYR A 146 -20.83 11.16 7.70
N GLN A 147 -19.69 11.10 8.39
CA GLN A 147 -19.13 12.27 9.07
C GLN A 147 -18.73 13.36 8.07
N LEU A 148 -18.06 12.98 6.96
CA LEU A 148 -17.72 13.91 5.89
C LEU A 148 -18.97 14.55 5.28
N ALA A 149 -20.02 13.77 5.02
CA ALA A 149 -21.28 14.25 4.45
C ALA A 149 -21.99 15.28 5.37
N GLN A 150 -21.81 15.17 6.68
CA GLN A 150 -22.35 16.11 7.66
C GLN A 150 -21.46 17.35 7.87
N SER A 151 -20.27 17.39 7.26
CA SER A 151 -19.35 18.51 7.43
C SER A 151 -19.79 19.76 6.64
N PRO A 152 -19.48 20.97 7.16
CA PRO A 152 -19.72 22.21 6.40
C PRO A 152 -18.97 22.26 5.06
N VAL A 153 -17.83 21.57 4.96
CA VAL A 153 -17.03 21.49 3.73
C VAL A 153 -17.81 20.77 2.64
N PHE A 154 -18.40 19.61 2.96
CA PHE A 154 -19.20 18.85 2.01
C PHE A 154 -20.41 19.65 1.53
N ALA A 155 -21.13 20.31 2.43
CA ALA A 155 -22.26 21.17 2.08
C ALA A 155 -21.86 22.26 1.06
N ARG A 156 -20.74 22.95 1.31
CA ARG A 156 -20.22 23.98 0.40
C ARG A 156 -19.80 23.43 -0.96
N VAL A 157 -19.21 22.23 -1.00
CA VAL A 157 -18.83 21.59 -2.27
C VAL A 157 -20.08 21.18 -3.05
N ALA A 158 -21.07 20.59 -2.39
CA ALA A 158 -22.34 20.19 -3.00
C ALA A 158 -23.09 21.38 -3.59
N GLU A 159 -23.16 22.50 -2.87
CA GLU A 159 -23.78 23.74 -3.36
C GLU A 159 -23.07 24.28 -4.60
N ARG A 160 -21.73 24.29 -4.61
CA ARG A 160 -20.94 24.73 -5.77
C ARG A 160 -21.17 23.84 -6.98
N ILE A 161 -21.22 22.53 -6.79
CA ILE A 161 -21.48 21.57 -7.86
C ILE A 161 -22.89 21.77 -8.42
N ALA A 162 -23.90 21.95 -7.56
CA ALA A 162 -25.29 22.12 -7.96
C ALA A 162 -25.54 23.40 -8.79
N ASN A 163 -24.70 24.43 -8.62
CA ASN A 163 -24.83 25.71 -9.32
C ASN A 163 -23.75 25.91 -10.40
N ALA A 164 -22.94 24.91 -10.70
CA ALA A 164 -21.90 25.03 -11.72
C ALA A 164 -22.49 24.85 -13.13
N ASP A 165 -22.11 25.71 -14.07
CA ASP A 165 -22.46 25.55 -15.49
C ASP A 165 -21.82 24.31 -16.11
N ALA A 166 -20.66 23.89 -15.59
CA ALA A 166 -19.94 22.68 -15.98
C ALA A 166 -19.04 22.15 -14.85
N VAL A 167 -18.90 20.82 -14.77
CA VAL A 167 -18.00 20.13 -13.83
C VAL A 167 -17.05 19.23 -14.61
N TYR A 168 -15.74 19.40 -14.42
CA TYR A 168 -14.70 18.59 -15.05
C TYR A 168 -14.06 17.66 -14.04
N ILE A 169 -14.08 16.36 -14.33
CA ILE A 169 -13.49 15.33 -13.46
C ILE A 169 -12.21 14.80 -14.12
N LEU A 170 -11.10 14.87 -13.40
CA LEU A 170 -9.82 14.32 -13.83
C LEU A 170 -9.46 13.13 -12.92
N GLY A 171 -9.29 11.94 -13.50
CA GLY A 171 -8.94 10.72 -12.77
C GLY A 171 -7.54 10.21 -13.12
N ILE A 172 -6.84 9.64 -12.13
CA ILE A 172 -5.60 8.88 -12.34
C ILE A 172 -5.98 7.39 -12.36
N GLN A 173 -5.36 6.61 -13.26
CA GLN A 173 -5.66 5.21 -13.61
C GLN A 173 -6.04 4.22 -12.48
N SER A 174 -5.69 4.46 -11.21
CA SER A 174 -6.07 3.59 -10.09
C SER A 174 -7.57 3.61 -9.76
N THR A 175 -8.37 4.51 -10.33
CA THR A 175 -9.82 4.64 -10.08
C THR A 175 -10.72 4.16 -11.23
N ARG A 176 -10.20 3.43 -12.24
CA ARG A 176 -11.01 3.01 -13.43
C ARG A 176 -12.36 2.36 -13.07
N GLY A 177 -12.46 1.67 -11.92
CA GLY A 177 -13.72 1.05 -11.47
C GLY A 177 -14.75 2.02 -10.86
N ILE A 178 -14.33 3.17 -10.34
CA ILE A 178 -15.20 4.17 -9.69
C ILE A 178 -15.60 5.26 -10.69
N SER A 179 -14.75 5.57 -11.67
CA SER A 179 -15.02 6.60 -12.69
C SER A 179 -16.15 6.25 -13.66
N ASN A 180 -16.63 5.00 -13.70
CA ASN A 180 -17.82 4.63 -14.48
C ASN A 180 -19.15 4.90 -13.74
N ALA A 181 -19.11 5.39 -12.49
CA ALA A 181 -20.29 5.61 -11.66
C ALA A 181 -20.69 7.09 -11.51
N PHE A 182 -19.94 8.01 -12.13
CA PHE A 182 -20.20 9.46 -12.18
C PHE A 182 -20.18 9.92 -13.63
#